data_AF-A0A8C3KR31-F1
#
_entry.id   AF-A0A8C3KR31-F1
#
_cell.length_a   1.000
_cell.length_b   1.000
_cell.length_c   1.000
_cell.angle_alpha   90.00
_cell.angle_beta   90.00
_cell.angle_gamma   90.00
#
_symmetry.space_group_name_H-M   'P 1'
#
loop_
_entity.id
_entity.type
_entity.pdbx_description
1 polymer ?
#
loop_
_entity_poly.entity_id
_entity_poly.type
_entity_poly.pdbx_seq_one_letter_code
_entity_poly.pdbx_strand_id
1 'polypeptide(L)'
;MEKQVLESSEERTFQYQDSLPPLPVPPLEESLSKYLDAVKPFLNEEEYKRTEGIVKKFENGIGKELHQKLLERAKTRRNWLEDWWLNVAYLDLRISTQIHCNMGGPGPFIEHCWPPKEGTQIERASINLWHTLKFWDLLRAEKVAIERSRDAVLDMNQFRMLFCTCKIPGVTRDSIGSYFKTGKQMQILA
;
A
#
# COMPACT_ATOMS: atom_id res chain seq x y z
N MET A 1 11.72 -38.59 24.10
CA MET A 1 11.61 -37.97 22.76
C MET A 1 11.72 -36.46 22.99
N GLU A 2 12.93 -36.05 23.37
CA GLU A 2 13.32 -34.69 23.75
C GLU A 2 14.22 -34.15 22.63
N LYS A 3 14.23 -32.82 22.47
CA LYS A 3 15.00 -32.01 21.52
C LYS A 3 14.40 -31.82 20.12
N GLN A 4 13.32 -31.04 20.05
CA GLN A 4 13.08 -30.18 18.88
C GLN A 4 12.26 -28.91 19.18
N VAL A 5 12.15 -28.50 20.45
CA VAL A 5 11.33 -27.34 20.87
C VAL A 5 12.17 -26.06 21.09
N LEU A 6 13.47 -26.10 20.76
CA LEU A 6 14.41 -25.00 21.00
C LEU A 6 15.28 -24.69 19.77
N GLU A 7 14.63 -24.44 18.63
CA GLU A 7 15.16 -23.53 17.62
C GLU A 7 14.32 -22.25 17.69
N SER A 8 14.96 -21.09 17.91
CA SER A 8 14.25 -19.82 18.07
C SER A 8 13.63 -19.36 16.74
N SER A 9 12.31 -19.53 16.55
CA SER A 9 11.64 -19.26 15.26
C SER A 9 10.40 -18.35 15.33
N GLU A 10 10.37 -17.32 16.17
CA GLU A 10 9.33 -16.29 16.04
C GLU A 10 9.75 -15.27 14.97
N GLU A 11 9.23 -15.48 13.75
CA GLU A 11 9.36 -14.54 12.64
C GLU A 11 8.94 -13.13 13.07
N ARG A 12 9.77 -12.11 12.80
CA ARG A 12 9.41 -10.71 13.12
C ARG A 12 8.61 -10.10 11.98
N THR A 13 7.60 -9.30 12.32
CA THR A 13 6.69 -8.65 11.35
C THR A 13 7.39 -8.04 10.12
N PHE A 14 8.54 -7.38 10.30
CA PHE A 14 9.24 -6.69 9.20
C PHE A 14 10.51 -7.40 8.72
N GLN A 15 10.75 -8.66 9.11
CA GLN A 15 12.05 -9.30 8.91
C GLN A 15 12.46 -9.49 7.45
N TYR A 16 11.50 -9.58 6.53
CA TYR A 16 11.75 -9.83 5.11
C TYR A 16 11.69 -8.57 4.24
N GLN A 17 11.44 -7.39 4.81
CA GLN A 17 11.30 -6.15 4.04
C GLN A 17 12.50 -5.89 3.13
N ASP A 18 13.71 -6.22 3.57
CA ASP A 18 14.95 -6.05 2.79
C ASP A 18 15.15 -7.11 1.70
N SER A 19 14.48 -8.25 1.81
CA SER A 19 14.59 -9.39 0.89
C SER A 19 13.52 -9.39 -0.22
N LEU A 20 12.51 -8.53 -0.13
CA LEU A 20 11.46 -8.43 -1.15
C LEU A 20 12.06 -8.05 -2.53
N PRO A 21 11.58 -8.66 -3.62
CA PRO A 21 12.03 -8.30 -4.96
C PRO A 21 11.64 -6.86 -5.30
N PRO A 22 12.42 -6.16 -6.13
CA PRO A 22 12.04 -4.84 -6.61
C PRO A 22 10.79 -4.93 -7.51
N LEU A 23 10.00 -3.85 -7.56
CA LEU A 23 8.85 -3.74 -8.45
C LEU A 23 9.35 -3.76 -9.91
N PRO A 24 8.93 -4.74 -10.74
CA PRO A 24 9.38 -4.80 -12.13
C PRO A 24 8.82 -3.64 -12.97
N VAL A 25 9.50 -3.34 -14.07
CA VAL A 25 8.96 -2.49 -15.14
C VAL A 25 8.49 -3.42 -16.27
N PRO A 26 7.19 -3.47 -16.59
CA PRO A 26 6.68 -4.32 -17.68
C PRO A 26 7.22 -3.88 -19.05
N PRO A 27 7.40 -4.79 -20.01
CA PRO A 27 7.78 -4.42 -21.38
C PRO A 27 6.81 -3.41 -21.98
N LEU A 28 7.33 -2.45 -22.74
CA LEU A 28 6.52 -1.42 -23.40
C LEU A 28 5.48 -2.04 -24.34
N GLU A 29 5.91 -2.94 -25.23
CA GLU A 29 5.03 -3.62 -26.21
C GLU A 29 3.86 -4.34 -25.52
N GLU A 30 4.15 -5.14 -24.49
CA GLU A 30 3.12 -5.85 -23.73
C GLU A 30 2.15 -4.89 -23.04
N SER A 31 2.65 -3.78 -22.49
CA SER A 31 1.81 -2.76 -21.85
C SER A 31 0.87 -2.09 -22.85
N LEU A 32 1.37 -1.79 -24.05
CA LEU A 32 0.60 -1.16 -25.12
C LEU A 32 -0.43 -2.11 -25.73
N SER A 33 -0.09 -3.40 -25.90
CA SER A 33 -1.04 -4.43 -26.33
C SER A 33 -2.17 -4.59 -25.33
N LYS A 34 -1.87 -4.70 -24.03
CA LYS A 34 -2.89 -4.77 -22.97
C LYS A 34 -3.76 -3.52 -22.91
N TYR A 35 -3.19 -2.34 -23.19
CA TYR A 35 -3.94 -1.10 -23.29
C TYR A 35 -4.96 -1.15 -24.45
N LEU A 36 -4.55 -1.59 -25.65
CA LEU A 36 -5.45 -1.71 -26.80
C LEU A 36 -6.59 -2.70 -26.52
N ASP A 37 -6.29 -3.83 -25.90
CA ASP A 37 -7.32 -4.81 -25.50
C ASP A 37 -8.31 -4.21 -24.49
N ALA A 38 -7.82 -3.43 -23.52
CA ALA A 38 -8.64 -2.81 -22.49
C ALA A 38 -9.58 -1.72 -23.03
N VAL A 39 -9.15 -0.95 -24.05
CA VAL A 39 -9.98 0.13 -24.61
C VAL A 39 -10.98 -0.37 -25.65
N LYS A 40 -10.71 -1.50 -26.30
CA LYS A 40 -11.52 -2.04 -27.41
C LYS A 40 -13.03 -2.11 -27.13
N PRO A 41 -13.52 -2.50 -25.93
CA PRO A 41 -14.96 -2.57 -25.66
C PRO A 41 -15.68 -1.21 -25.66
N PHE A 42 -14.93 -0.10 -25.58
CA PHE A 42 -15.48 1.25 -25.46
C PHE A 42 -15.38 2.06 -26.76
N LEU A 43 -14.70 1.53 -27.78
CA LEU A 43 -14.39 2.23 -29.01
C LEU A 43 -15.14 1.62 -30.19
N ASN A 44 -15.65 2.47 -31.08
CA ASN A 44 -16.07 2.01 -32.39
C ASN A 44 -14.86 1.72 -33.30
N GLU A 45 -15.11 1.14 -34.47
CA GLU A 45 -14.06 0.73 -35.42
C GLU A 45 -13.13 1.88 -35.86
N GLU A 46 -13.69 3.08 -36.10
CA GLU A 46 -12.90 4.25 -36.51
C GLU A 46 -12.02 4.75 -35.36
N GLU A 47 -12.59 4.83 -34.15
CA GLU A 47 -11.88 5.24 -32.94
C GLU A 47 -10.77 4.26 -32.56
N TYR A 48 -11.03 2.96 -32.70
CA TYR A 48 -10.05 1.92 -32.43
C TYR A 48 -8.88 2.01 -33.40
N LYS A 49 -9.13 2.12 -34.72
CA LYS A 49 -8.07 2.32 -35.73
C LYS A 49 -7.24 3.57 -35.47
N ARG A 50 -7.88 4.68 -35.09
CA ARG A 50 -7.19 5.90 -34.69
C ARG A 50 -6.29 5.66 -33.47
N THR A 51 -6.80 4.92 -32.49
CA THR A 51 -6.06 4.59 -31.25
C THR A 51 -4.87 3.69 -31.54
N GLU A 52 -5.02 2.67 -32.38
CA GLU A 52 -3.90 1.84 -32.86
C GLU A 52 -2.81 2.69 -33.54
N GLY A 53 -3.20 3.64 -34.38
CA GLY A 53 -2.27 4.58 -35.01
C GLY A 53 -1.50 5.43 -33.99
N ILE A 54 -2.17 5.91 -32.93
CA ILE A 54 -1.53 6.65 -31.84
C ILE A 54 -0.56 5.76 -31.07
N VAL A 55 -0.98 4.56 -30.68
CA VAL A 55 -0.17 3.59 -29.93
C VAL A 55 1.09 3.22 -30.72
N LYS A 56 0.95 2.92 -32.01
CA LYS A 56 2.10 2.62 -32.88
C LYS A 56 3.07 3.79 -33.01
N LYS A 57 2.56 5.03 -33.11
CA LYS A 57 3.40 6.23 -33.14
C LYS A 57 4.11 6.47 -31.80
N PHE A 58 3.45 6.17 -30.68
CA PHE A 58 4.03 6.29 -29.35
C PHE A 58 5.14 5.25 -29.14
N GLU A 59 4.86 3.98 -29.45
CA GLU A 59 5.80 2.87 -29.36
C GLU A 59 7.10 3.12 -30.14
N ASN A 60 6.96 3.58 -31.39
CA ASN A 60 8.09 3.84 -32.29
C ASN A 60 8.67 5.26 -32.15
N GLY A 61 8.18 6.05 -31.20
CA GLY A 61 8.55 7.45 -31.00
C GLY A 61 8.90 7.75 -29.54
N ILE A 62 8.26 8.78 -29.00
CA ILE A 62 8.55 9.29 -27.64
C ILE A 62 8.34 8.25 -26.54
N GLY A 63 7.45 7.27 -26.74
CA GLY A 63 7.18 6.21 -25.78
C GLY A 63 8.41 5.36 -25.47
N LYS A 64 9.25 5.08 -26.48
CA LYS A 64 10.51 4.35 -26.28
C LYS A 64 11.50 5.14 -25.44
N GLU A 65 11.62 6.45 -25.69
CA GLU A 65 12.50 7.34 -24.91
C GLU A 65 12.02 7.42 -23.44
N LEU A 66 10.72 7.63 -23.23
CA LEU A 66 10.13 7.70 -21.89
C LEU A 66 10.28 6.37 -21.15
N HIS A 67 10.07 5.25 -21.83
CA HIS A 67 10.25 3.92 -21.26
C HIS A 67 11.72 3.66 -20.88
N GLN A 68 12.68 4.10 -21.69
CA GLN A 68 14.09 4.01 -21.32
C GLN A 68 14.39 4.83 -20.06
N LYS A 69 13.85 6.05 -19.93
CA LYS A 69 14.01 6.85 -18.70
C LYS A 69 13.36 6.18 -17.49
N LEU A 70 12.24 5.49 -17.67
CA LEU A 70 11.60 4.69 -16.63
C LEU A 70 12.49 3.53 -16.17
N LEU A 71 13.10 2.81 -17.12
CA LEU A 71 14.07 1.75 -16.81
C LEU A 71 15.28 2.29 -16.03
N GLU A 72 15.85 3.42 -16.45
CA GLU A 72 16.96 4.05 -15.71
C GLU A 72 16.53 4.47 -14.28
N ARG A 73 15.31 5.01 -14.13
CA ARG A 73 14.75 5.33 -12.81
C ARG A 73 14.65 4.09 -11.92
N ALA A 74 14.21 2.96 -12.47
CA ALA A 74 14.01 1.72 -11.74
C ALA A 74 15.33 1.09 -11.26
N LYS A 75 16.46 1.31 -11.95
CA LYS A 75 17.77 0.78 -11.53
C LYS A 75 18.22 1.27 -10.15
N THR A 76 17.73 2.43 -9.70
CA THR A 76 18.15 3.07 -8.45
C THR A 76 17.10 2.98 -7.34
N ARG A 77 16.00 2.25 -7.55
CA ARG A 77 14.86 2.18 -6.63
C ARG A 77 14.35 0.75 -6.49
N ARG A 78 14.02 0.34 -5.26
CA ARG A 78 13.32 -0.94 -5.03
C ARG A 78 11.88 -0.90 -5.52
N ASN A 79 11.22 0.24 -5.37
CA ASN A 79 9.91 0.50 -5.96
C ASN A 79 9.99 1.84 -6.72
N TRP A 80 9.95 1.79 -8.06
CA TRP A 80 10.08 2.97 -8.89
C TRP A 80 8.82 3.86 -8.91
N LEU A 81 7.69 3.30 -8.47
CA LEU A 81 6.36 3.90 -8.53
C LEU A 81 5.90 4.51 -7.19
N GLU A 82 6.47 4.08 -6.06
CA GLU A 82 6.01 4.42 -4.71
C GLU A 82 5.75 5.93 -4.48
N ASP A 83 6.76 6.77 -4.74
CA ASP A 83 6.68 8.21 -4.54
C ASP A 83 5.75 8.90 -5.56
N TRP A 84 5.75 8.45 -6.81
CA TRP A 84 4.85 8.97 -7.83
C TRP A 84 3.40 8.63 -7.54
N TRP A 85 3.12 7.39 -7.13
CA TRP A 85 1.77 6.96 -6.75
C TRP A 85 1.26 7.76 -5.57
N LEU A 86 2.04 7.86 -4.49
CA LEU A 86 1.66 8.61 -3.30
C LEU A 86 1.37 10.08 -3.63
N ASN A 87 2.27 10.73 -4.38
CA ASN A 87 2.13 12.13 -4.71
C ASN A 87 0.96 12.37 -5.67
N VAL A 88 0.97 11.74 -6.84
CA VAL A 88 0.03 12.06 -7.92
C VAL A 88 -1.38 11.58 -7.61
N ALA A 89 -1.52 10.37 -7.04
CA ALA A 89 -2.84 9.80 -6.78
C ALA A 89 -3.48 10.32 -5.48
N TYR A 90 -2.70 10.89 -4.54
CA TYR A 90 -3.23 11.32 -3.24
C TYR A 90 -2.77 12.71 -2.80
N LEU A 91 -1.46 12.95 -2.68
CA LEU A 91 -0.96 14.15 -2.00
C LEU A 91 -1.05 15.41 -2.86
N ASP A 92 -1.16 15.31 -4.18
CA ASP A 92 -1.35 16.46 -5.07
C ASP A 92 -2.83 16.84 -5.24
N LEU A 93 -3.75 15.94 -4.90
CA LEU A 93 -5.17 16.20 -5.00
C LEU A 93 -5.58 17.38 -4.11
N ARG A 94 -6.31 18.32 -4.69
CA ARG A 94 -6.82 19.52 -4.00
C ARG A 94 -8.31 19.44 -3.67
N ILE A 95 -8.97 18.33 -4.03
CA ILE A 95 -10.36 18.04 -3.64
C ILE A 95 -10.45 17.66 -2.17
N SER A 96 -11.66 17.68 -1.59
CA SER A 96 -11.89 17.19 -0.23
C SER A 96 -11.66 15.68 -0.14
N THR A 97 -10.45 15.27 0.25
CA THR A 97 -10.06 13.85 0.28
C THR A 97 -10.84 13.07 1.34
N GLN A 98 -11.37 13.74 2.38
CA GLN A 98 -12.15 13.08 3.43
C GLN A 98 -13.41 12.39 2.88
N ILE A 99 -14.02 12.94 1.84
CA ILE A 99 -15.22 12.37 1.22
C ILE A 99 -14.85 11.54 -0.01
N HIS A 100 -13.93 12.05 -0.82
CA HIS A 100 -13.66 11.48 -2.14
C HIS A 100 -12.60 10.38 -2.16
N CYS A 101 -11.78 10.25 -1.10
CA CYS A 101 -10.65 9.32 -1.10
C CYS A 101 -10.61 8.42 0.15
N ASN A 102 -11.09 8.89 1.30
CA ASN A 102 -11.08 8.07 2.51
C ASN A 102 -12.05 6.90 2.38
N MET A 103 -11.60 5.74 2.82
CA MET A 103 -12.42 4.53 2.90
C MET A 103 -12.96 4.37 4.32
N GLY A 104 -14.24 4.04 4.44
CA GLY A 104 -14.88 3.67 5.70
C GLY A 104 -15.36 2.22 5.64
N GLY A 105 -15.17 1.47 6.72
CA GLY A 105 -15.67 0.11 6.86
C GLY A 105 -16.34 -0.07 8.23
N PRO A 106 -17.61 -0.51 8.30
CA PRO A 106 -18.22 -0.85 9.58
C PRO A 106 -17.52 -2.08 10.17
N GLY A 107 -17.31 -2.09 11.49
CA GLY A 107 -16.81 -3.27 12.18
C GLY A 107 -17.81 -4.43 12.10
N PRO A 108 -17.38 -5.68 11.89
CA PRO A 108 -18.26 -6.83 11.67
C PRO A 108 -18.90 -7.35 12.98
N PHE A 109 -19.10 -6.47 13.98
CA PHE A 109 -19.58 -6.84 15.31
C PHE A 109 -21.12 -6.88 15.38
N ILE A 110 -21.79 -6.12 14.53
CA ILE A 110 -23.25 -5.91 14.55
C ILE A 110 -24.01 -7.22 14.32
N GLU A 111 -23.47 -8.08 13.45
CA GLU A 111 -24.09 -9.36 13.07
C GLU A 111 -23.89 -10.47 14.12
N HIS A 112 -23.07 -10.23 15.14
CA HIS A 112 -22.68 -11.24 16.11
C HIS A 112 -22.81 -10.74 17.55
N CYS A 113 -21.76 -10.13 18.08
CA CYS A 113 -21.64 -9.86 19.51
C CYS A 113 -22.28 -8.53 19.94
N TRP A 114 -22.42 -7.55 19.04
CA TRP A 114 -22.87 -6.19 19.36
C TRP A 114 -23.98 -5.68 18.43
N PRO A 115 -25.19 -6.28 18.47
CA PRO A 115 -26.34 -5.73 17.76
C PRO A 115 -26.66 -4.30 18.21
N PRO A 116 -27.44 -3.52 17.43
CA PRO A 116 -27.78 -2.14 17.78
C PRO A 116 -28.48 -2.09 19.15
N LYS A 117 -27.92 -1.32 20.09
CA LYS A 117 -28.45 -1.18 21.45
C LYS A 117 -28.04 0.15 22.07
N GLU A 118 -29.01 0.97 22.41
CA GLU A 118 -28.80 2.25 23.10
C GLU A 118 -28.10 2.07 24.45
N GLY A 119 -27.36 3.08 24.88
CA GLY A 119 -26.65 3.09 26.16
C GLY A 119 -25.39 2.21 26.24
N THR A 120 -25.03 1.48 25.17
CA THR A 120 -23.85 0.58 25.17
C THR A 120 -22.57 1.20 24.61
N GLN A 121 -22.61 2.47 24.18
CA GLN A 121 -21.51 3.11 23.46
C GLN A 121 -20.21 3.15 24.25
N ILE A 122 -20.25 3.58 25.53
CA ILE A 122 -19.05 3.73 26.36
C ILE A 122 -18.40 2.38 26.65
N GLU A 123 -19.21 1.38 27.00
CA GLU A 123 -18.72 0.01 27.26
C GLU A 123 -18.04 -0.57 26.02
N ARG A 124 -18.72 -0.51 24.85
CA ARG A 124 -18.17 -1.01 23.58
C ARG A 124 -16.93 -0.22 23.15
N ALA A 125 -16.91 1.10 23.33
CA ALA A 125 -15.75 1.92 23.02
C ALA A 125 -14.54 1.53 23.87
N SER A 126 -14.72 1.26 25.16
CA SER A 126 -13.63 0.82 26.04
C SER A 126 -13.00 -0.50 25.57
N ILE A 127 -13.81 -1.46 25.13
CA ILE A 127 -13.34 -2.74 24.60
C ILE A 127 -12.63 -2.54 23.26
N ASN A 128 -13.21 -1.77 22.33
CA ASN A 128 -12.56 -1.48 21.03
C ASN A 128 -11.20 -0.80 21.20
N LEU A 129 -11.11 0.18 22.10
CA LEU A 129 -9.85 0.84 22.43
C LEU A 129 -8.83 -0.14 22.99
N TRP A 130 -9.22 -1.02 23.92
CA TRP A 130 -8.33 -2.04 24.46
C TRP A 130 -7.82 -2.98 23.36
N HIS A 131 -8.69 -3.51 22.49
CA HIS A 131 -8.31 -4.40 21.39
C HIS A 131 -7.38 -3.71 20.40
N THR A 132 -7.66 -2.44 20.07
CA THR A 132 -6.84 -1.61 19.17
C THR A 132 -5.45 -1.39 19.74
N LEU A 133 -5.35 -1.07 21.03
CA LEU A 133 -4.07 -0.88 21.72
C LEU A 133 -3.29 -2.19 21.87
N LYS A 134 -3.96 -3.33 22.04
CA LYS A 134 -3.29 -4.64 21.99
C LYS A 134 -2.67 -4.92 20.63
N PHE A 135 -3.35 -4.55 19.54
CA PHE A 135 -2.77 -4.65 18.20
C PHE A 135 -1.56 -3.72 18.04
N TRP A 136 -1.64 -2.50 18.57
CA TRP A 136 -0.51 -1.56 18.61
C TRP A 136 0.70 -2.15 19.36
N ASP A 137 0.49 -2.77 20.53
CA ASP A 137 1.55 -3.44 21.30
C ASP A 137 2.20 -4.57 20.48
N LEU A 138 1.41 -5.43 19.84
CA LEU A 138 1.90 -6.52 18.98
C LEU A 138 2.74 -5.98 17.83
N LEU A 139 2.26 -4.94 17.16
CA LEU A 139 2.96 -4.35 16.01
C LEU A 139 4.27 -3.69 16.44
N ARG A 140 4.30 -2.97 17.58
CA ARG A 140 5.53 -2.41 18.14
C ARG A 140 6.55 -3.47 18.55
N ALA A 141 6.07 -4.61 19.04
CA ALA A 141 6.89 -5.76 19.40
C ALA A 141 7.31 -6.63 18.19
N GLU A 142 6.90 -6.26 16.97
CA GLU A 142 7.10 -7.05 15.75
C GLU A 142 6.52 -8.48 15.83
N LYS A 143 5.37 -8.64 16.51
CA LYS A 143 4.67 -9.91 16.72
C LYS A 143 3.40 -10.08 15.86
N VAL A 144 3.14 -9.15 14.96
CA VAL A 144 2.09 -9.32 13.94
C VAL A 144 2.60 -10.33 12.91
N ALA A 145 1.79 -11.34 12.62
CA ALA A 145 2.12 -12.37 11.65
C ALA A 145 2.40 -11.76 10.27
N ILE A 146 3.35 -12.36 9.55
CA ILE A 146 3.73 -11.91 8.22
C ILE A 146 2.64 -12.34 7.24
N GLU A 147 2.18 -11.40 6.42
CA GLU A 147 1.22 -11.67 5.36
C GLU A 147 1.87 -12.50 4.25
N ARG A 148 1.16 -13.53 3.81
CA ARG A 148 1.64 -14.45 2.78
C ARG A 148 0.57 -14.73 1.75
N SER A 149 0.97 -14.80 0.49
CA SER A 149 0.15 -15.37 -0.58
C SER A 149 0.80 -16.68 -1.01
N ARG A 150 0.18 -17.81 -0.61
CA ARG A 150 0.81 -19.14 -0.70
C ARG A 150 2.17 -19.10 0.02
N ASP A 151 3.26 -19.42 -0.68
CA ASP A 151 4.61 -19.44 -0.12
C ASP A 151 5.33 -18.07 -0.21
N ALA A 152 4.74 -17.07 -0.88
CA ALA A 152 5.35 -15.77 -1.07
C ALA A 152 5.07 -14.82 0.11
N VAL A 153 6.11 -14.20 0.65
CA VAL A 153 6.02 -13.10 1.62
C VAL A 153 5.46 -11.85 0.94
N LEU A 154 4.54 -11.15 1.59
CA LEU A 154 4.03 -9.85 1.15
C LEU A 154 4.71 -8.69 1.87
N ASP A 155 4.64 -7.50 1.26
CA ASP A 155 5.13 -6.27 1.88
C ASP A 155 4.30 -5.90 3.12
N MET A 156 4.98 -5.67 4.24
CA MET A 156 4.38 -5.28 5.51
C MET A 156 4.53 -3.78 5.80
N ASN A 157 5.06 -2.97 4.87
CA ASN A 157 5.43 -1.58 5.15
C ASN A 157 4.21 -0.72 5.52
N GLN A 158 3.04 -1.01 4.93
CA GLN A 158 1.80 -0.27 5.21
C GLN A 158 1.35 -0.36 6.68
N PHE A 159 1.70 -1.42 7.41
CA PHE A 159 1.39 -1.52 8.84
C PHE A 159 2.05 -0.39 9.65
N ARG A 160 3.18 0.16 9.19
CA ARG A 160 3.82 1.33 9.84
C ARG A 160 2.95 2.60 9.77
N MET A 161 1.97 2.64 8.87
CA MET A 161 1.10 3.80 8.66
C MET A 161 -0.20 3.72 9.48
N LEU A 162 -0.45 2.62 10.21
CA LEU A 162 -1.70 2.43 10.93
C LEU A 162 -1.81 3.31 12.18
N PHE A 163 -0.72 3.46 12.93
CA PHE A 163 -0.68 4.23 14.17
C PHE A 163 0.24 5.43 14.04
N CYS A 164 -0.02 6.48 14.81
CA CYS A 164 0.84 7.66 14.91
C CYS A 164 1.21 8.24 13.53
N THR A 165 0.29 8.18 12.57
CA THR A 165 0.49 8.65 11.21
C THR A 165 -0.67 9.56 10.83
N CYS A 166 -0.36 10.72 10.27
CA CYS A 166 -1.37 11.70 9.88
C CYS A 166 -0.93 12.43 8.62
N LYS A 167 -1.90 12.81 7.78
CA LYS A 167 -1.67 13.67 6.63
C LYS A 167 -1.62 15.14 7.09
N ILE A 168 -0.63 15.87 6.59
CA ILE A 168 -0.41 17.29 6.88
C ILE A 168 -0.72 18.06 5.59
N PRO A 169 -1.70 18.98 5.60
CA PRO A 169 -2.06 19.72 4.40
C PRO A 169 -0.94 20.68 4.00
N GLY A 170 -0.68 20.75 2.70
CA GLY A 170 0.21 21.75 2.11
C GLY A 170 -0.52 22.59 1.06
N VAL A 171 0.09 23.70 0.64
CA VAL A 171 -0.53 24.62 -0.34
C VAL A 171 -0.76 23.92 -1.68
N THR A 172 0.28 23.26 -2.20
CA THR A 172 0.24 22.57 -3.50
C THR A 172 0.29 21.05 -3.36
N ARG A 173 0.93 20.56 -2.31
CA ARG A 173 1.12 19.13 -2.04
C ARG A 173 1.07 18.89 -0.55
N ASP A 174 0.26 17.91 -0.14
CA ASP A 174 0.19 17.44 1.25
C ASP A 174 1.43 16.59 1.58
N SER A 175 1.63 16.28 2.85
CA SER A 175 2.69 15.36 3.28
C SER A 175 2.15 14.35 4.30
N ILE A 176 2.89 13.26 4.53
CA ILE A 176 2.57 12.27 5.56
C ILE A 176 3.56 12.43 6.70
N GLY A 177 3.05 12.77 7.89
CA GLY A 177 3.81 12.67 9.14
C GLY A 177 3.59 11.31 9.77
N SER A 178 4.59 10.42 9.72
CA SER A 178 4.56 9.11 10.38
C SER A 178 5.60 9.05 11.50
N TYR A 179 5.13 8.73 12.70
CA TYR A 179 5.94 8.69 13.92
C TYR A 179 5.96 7.30 14.58
N PHE A 180 5.36 6.31 13.94
CA PHE A 180 5.38 4.93 14.42
C PHE A 180 6.82 4.40 14.46
N LYS A 181 7.17 3.76 15.56
CA LYS A 181 8.46 3.09 15.78
C LYS A 181 8.23 1.74 16.44
N THR A 182 9.01 0.73 16.04
CA THR A 182 9.07 -0.53 16.80
C THR A 182 9.86 -0.33 18.09
N GLY A 183 9.69 -1.20 19.08
CA GLY A 183 10.37 -1.08 20.38
C GLY A 183 11.90 -0.99 20.28
N LYS A 184 12.49 -1.58 19.23
CA LYS A 184 13.94 -1.53 18.96
C LYS A 184 14.44 -0.17 18.44
N GLN A 185 13.56 0.68 17.91
CA GLN A 185 13.91 2.00 17.38
C GLN A 185 13.82 3.12 18.43
N MET A 186 13.42 2.80 19.65
CA MET A 186 13.50 3.70 20.80
C MET A 186 14.92 3.61 21.38
N GLN A 187 15.91 4.08 20.61
CA GLN A 187 17.22 4.37 21.19
C GLN A 187 17.03 5.51 22.19
N ILE A 188 17.53 5.28 23.40
CA ILE A 188 17.62 6.23 24.50
C ILE A 188 18.27 7.51 23.93
N LEU A 189 17.47 8.55 23.73
CA LEU A 189 17.98 9.92 23.72
C LEU A 189 18.32 10.22 25.18
N ALA A 190 19.58 9.98 25.54
CA ALA A 190 20.19 10.64 26.69
C ALA A 190 20.52 12.08 26.29
#